data_AF-A0A9E5BHP5-F1
#
_entry.id   AF-A0A9E5BHP5-F1
#
_cell.length_a   1.000
_cell.length_b   1.000
_cell.length_c   1.000
_cell.angle_alpha   90.00
_cell.angle_beta   90.00
_cell.angle_gamma   90.00
#
_symmetry.space_group_name_H-M   'P 1'
#
loop_
_entity.id
_entity.type
_entity.pdbx_description
1 polymer ?
#
loop_
_entity_poly.entity_id
_entity_poly.type
_entity_poly.pdbx_seq_one_letter_code
_entity_poly.pdbx_strand_id
1 'polypeptide(L)'
;MKRYLKLLFVLFLGIKSLHAQMISAPGINFLKAEYGHTFSYTEIGRSFTGFRSVGFGGYSFNTGEGKSIEAEVAIVNQLLKRWNTEDSQANIVIGGGVGRGRSGGREGWAGTASVLADWENRRWHIMLQEQVVFVPSASRLVSTLMGGWAPWLAEYDEWA
;
A
#
# COMPACT_ATOMS: atom_id res chain seq x y z
N MET A 1 -10.41 18.20 -31.40
CA MET A 1 -9.49 17.08 -31.09
C MET A 1 -10.28 16.05 -30.26
N LYS A 2 -11.02 15.13 -30.90
CA LYS A 2 -10.61 13.74 -31.20
C LYS A 2 -10.06 12.96 -29.99
N ARG A 3 -10.98 12.27 -29.31
CA ARG A 3 -10.95 10.83 -28.93
C ARG A 3 -9.61 10.23 -28.52
N TYR A 4 -9.37 10.06 -27.22
CA TYR A 4 -8.74 8.91 -26.51
C TYR A 4 -9.14 9.15 -25.03
N LEU A 5 -9.67 8.25 -24.21
CA LEU A 5 -9.29 6.88 -23.98
C LEU A 5 -10.50 6.15 -23.36
N LYS A 6 -11.21 5.37 -24.19
CA LYS A 6 -12.03 4.25 -23.71
C LYS A 6 -11.06 3.09 -23.51
N LEU A 7 -10.87 2.64 -22.27
CA LEU A 7 -10.61 1.26 -21.83
C LEU A 7 -9.86 1.33 -20.49
N LEU A 8 -10.58 1.16 -19.40
CA LEU A 8 -10.03 0.67 -18.14
C LEU A 8 -11.00 -0.40 -17.62
N PHE A 9 -11.17 -1.42 -18.46
CA PHE A 9 -11.84 -2.67 -18.17
C PHE A 9 -10.90 -3.74 -18.72
N VAL A 10 -10.76 -4.85 -17.98
CA VAL A 10 -9.82 -5.96 -18.19
C VAL A 10 -8.51 -5.84 -17.38
N LEU A 11 -8.63 -6.19 -16.08
CA LEU A 11 -7.62 -6.96 -15.33
C LEU A 11 -8.26 -7.56 -14.06
N PHE A 12 -9.36 -8.30 -14.23
CA PHE A 12 -10.03 -9.05 -13.15
C PHE A 12 -10.21 -10.54 -13.50
N LEU A 13 -9.41 -11.08 -14.40
CA LEU A 13 -9.49 -12.51 -14.76
C LEU A 13 -8.32 -13.24 -14.12
N GLY A 14 -8.56 -13.77 -12.91
CA GLY A 14 -7.62 -14.68 -12.23
C GLY A 14 -7.58 -14.61 -10.70
N ILE A 15 -8.46 -13.85 -10.04
CA ILE A 15 -8.49 -13.79 -8.57
C ILE A 15 -9.22 -15.04 -8.07
N LYS A 16 -8.47 -16.05 -7.64
CA LYS A 16 -9.03 -17.11 -6.81
C LYS A 16 -9.45 -16.48 -5.48
N SER A 17 -10.73 -16.59 -5.15
CA SER A 17 -11.29 -16.23 -3.85
C SER A 17 -10.54 -16.98 -2.75
N LEU A 18 -9.95 -16.24 -1.80
CA LEU A 18 -9.83 -16.71 -0.42
C LEU A 18 -9.46 -15.52 0.49
N HIS A 19 -10.47 -14.88 1.06
CA HIS A 19 -10.35 -13.82 2.08
C HIS A 19 -9.68 -12.53 1.55
N ALA A 20 -10.00 -11.36 2.13
CA ALA A 20 -9.35 -10.13 1.72
C ALA A 20 -7.87 -10.18 2.16
N GLN A 21 -7.05 -10.64 1.23
CA GLN A 21 -5.64 -10.85 1.47
C GLN A 21 -4.92 -9.54 1.19
N MET A 22 -4.64 -8.80 2.26
CA MET A 22 -3.56 -7.81 2.25
C MET A 22 -2.27 -8.40 1.68
N ILE A 23 -1.36 -7.52 1.27
CA ILE A 23 -0.01 -7.66 0.65
C ILE A 23 0.79 -8.96 0.95
N SER A 24 0.47 -9.70 2.00
CA SER A 24 1.04 -10.99 2.42
C SER A 24 0.13 -12.18 2.10
N ALA A 25 0.10 -12.58 0.82
CA ALA A 25 -0.56 -13.78 0.35
C ALA A 25 0.20 -14.39 -0.84
N PRO A 26 0.42 -15.71 -0.86
CA PRO A 26 1.33 -16.31 -1.83
C PRO A 26 0.90 -16.03 -3.29
N GLY A 27 1.81 -15.46 -4.07
CA GLY A 27 1.64 -15.28 -5.52
C GLY A 27 0.82 -14.06 -5.95
N ILE A 28 0.37 -13.21 -5.02
CA ILE A 28 -0.41 -12.02 -5.34
C ILE A 28 0.50 -10.91 -5.87
N ASN A 29 0.12 -10.30 -7.01
CA ASN A 29 0.63 -8.99 -7.40
C ASN A 29 -0.30 -7.92 -6.83
N PHE A 30 0.24 -6.80 -6.38
CA PHE A 30 -0.56 -5.73 -5.79
C PHE A 30 -0.14 -4.36 -6.33
N LEU A 31 -1.09 -3.44 -6.26
CA LEU A 31 -0.92 -2.01 -6.44
C LEU A 31 -1.44 -1.34 -5.18
N LYS A 32 -0.60 -0.51 -4.55
CA LYS A 32 -0.99 0.36 -3.46
C LYS A 32 -0.82 1.80 -3.92
N ALA A 33 -1.82 2.64 -3.71
CA ALA A 33 -1.75 4.05 -4.06
C ALA A 33 -2.46 4.90 -3.00
N GLU A 34 -1.81 5.95 -2.53
CA GLU A 34 -2.34 6.92 -1.58
C GLU A 34 -2.14 8.32 -2.17
N TYR A 35 -3.20 9.12 -2.21
CA TYR A 35 -3.15 10.49 -2.74
C TYR A 35 -3.85 11.44 -1.78
N GLY A 36 -3.15 12.50 -1.41
CA GLY A 36 -3.64 13.61 -0.61
C GLY A 36 -3.23 14.94 -1.22
N HIS A 37 -3.57 16.03 -0.54
CA HIS A 37 -3.30 17.38 -1.03
C HIS A 37 -1.79 17.68 -1.19
N THR A 38 -0.97 17.18 -0.27
CA THR A 38 0.49 17.44 -0.23
C THR A 38 1.32 16.17 -0.35
N PHE A 39 0.69 15.01 -0.57
CA PHE A 39 1.33 13.71 -0.54
C PHE A 39 0.79 12.82 -1.66
N SER A 40 1.68 12.12 -2.33
CA SER A 40 1.31 10.94 -3.10
C SER A 40 2.29 9.81 -2.87
N TYR A 41 1.75 8.60 -2.88
CA TYR A 41 2.49 7.36 -2.81
C TYR A 41 1.90 6.35 -3.79
N THR A 42 2.77 5.58 -4.42
CA THR A 42 2.37 4.45 -5.24
C THR A 42 3.40 3.35 -5.09
N GLU A 43 2.96 2.11 -4.93
CA GLU A 43 3.80 0.92 -4.86
C GLU A 43 3.19 -0.18 -5.73
N ILE A 44 4.03 -0.78 -6.56
CA ILE A 44 3.73 -2.01 -7.26
C ILE A 44 4.57 -3.12 -6.66
N GLY A 45 4.01 -4.30 -6.47
CA GLY A 45 4.78 -5.37 -5.87
C GLY A 45 4.18 -6.75 -6.05
N ARG A 46 4.93 -7.72 -5.52
CA ARG A 46 4.57 -9.12 -5.54
C ARG A 46 4.84 -9.74 -4.18
N SER A 47 3.87 -10.53 -3.73
CA SER A 47 3.95 -11.36 -2.55
C SER A 47 4.42 -12.76 -2.97
N PHE A 48 5.56 -13.19 -2.43
CA PHE A 48 6.13 -14.50 -2.77
C PHE A 48 5.69 -15.59 -1.80
N THR A 49 5.33 -15.20 -0.59
CA THR A 49 4.93 -16.10 0.50
C THR A 49 3.71 -15.50 1.18
N GLY A 50 3.06 -16.25 2.07
CA GLY A 50 1.97 -15.74 2.89
C GLY A 50 2.39 -14.70 3.93
N PHE A 51 3.68 -14.33 4.00
CA PHE A 51 4.22 -13.45 5.04
C PHE A 51 5.23 -12.40 4.53
N ARG A 52 5.65 -12.45 3.26
CA ARG A 52 6.62 -11.50 2.67
C ARG A 52 6.22 -11.07 1.28
N SER A 53 6.35 -9.79 1.02
CA SER A 53 6.29 -9.21 -0.32
C SER A 53 7.47 -8.29 -0.59
N VAL A 54 7.74 -8.07 -1.88
CA VAL A 54 8.64 -7.01 -2.33
C VAL A 54 7.88 -6.10 -3.27
N GLY A 55 8.25 -4.83 -3.28
CA GLY A 55 7.67 -3.83 -4.16
C GLY A 55 8.69 -2.78 -4.57
N PHE A 56 8.27 -1.96 -5.52
CA PHE A 56 8.94 -0.72 -5.87
C PHE A 56 7.94 0.41 -5.71
N GLY A 57 8.31 1.42 -4.93
CA GLY A 57 7.42 2.51 -4.54
C GLY A 57 8.01 3.89 -4.81
N GLY A 58 7.13 4.82 -5.14
CA GLY A 58 7.45 6.23 -5.35
C GLY A 58 6.68 7.11 -4.37
N TYR A 59 7.37 8.06 -3.76
CA TYR A 59 6.84 9.08 -2.86
C TYR A 59 7.00 10.46 -3.48
N SER A 60 5.98 11.30 -3.31
CA SER A 60 6.08 12.74 -3.57
C SER A 60 5.42 13.52 -2.45
N PHE A 61 6.11 14.56 -1.98
CA PHE A 61 5.57 15.53 -1.03
C PHE A 61 5.72 16.93 -1.58
N ASN A 62 4.63 17.68 -1.60
CA ASN A 62 4.62 19.07 -2.04
C ASN A 62 4.67 19.98 -0.80
N THR A 63 5.73 20.80 -0.68
CA THR A 63 5.93 21.64 0.52
C THR A 63 5.43 23.08 0.34
N GLY A 64 4.68 23.38 -0.72
CA GLY A 64 4.05 24.69 -0.95
C GLY A 64 4.98 25.82 -1.42
N GLU A 65 6.30 25.72 -1.18
CA GLU A 65 7.32 26.70 -1.59
C GLU A 65 7.96 26.41 -2.97
N GLY A 66 7.29 25.63 -3.83
CA GLY A 66 7.88 25.14 -5.08
C GLY A 66 9.00 24.10 -4.90
N LYS A 67 9.22 23.63 -3.66
CA LYS A 67 10.10 22.51 -3.34
C LYS A 67 9.27 21.23 -3.24
N SER A 68 9.74 20.17 -3.89
CA SER A 68 9.23 18.81 -3.72
C SER A 68 10.24 17.96 -2.95
N ILE A 69 9.72 17.04 -2.15
CA ILE A 69 10.47 15.89 -1.67
C ILE A 69 10.00 14.70 -2.47
N GLU A 70 10.92 13.95 -3.04
CA GLU A 70 10.60 12.75 -3.80
C GLU A 70 11.53 11.61 -3.42
N ALA A 71 11.02 10.39 -3.44
CA ALA A 71 11.82 9.20 -3.20
C ALA A 71 11.30 8.01 -4.02
N GLU A 72 12.22 7.23 -4.55
CA GLU A 72 11.97 5.96 -5.22
C GLU A 72 12.70 4.87 -4.45
N VAL A 73 11.99 3.84 -4.01
CA VAL A 73 12.52 2.83 -3.09
C VAL A 73 12.12 1.42 -3.52
N ALA A 74 13.04 0.48 -3.37
CA ALA A 74 12.69 -0.92 -3.27
C ALA A 74 12.21 -1.20 -1.85
N ILE A 75 11.06 -1.86 -1.71
CA ILE A 75 10.34 -2.06 -0.45
C ILE A 75 10.22 -3.56 -0.18
N VAL A 76 10.40 -3.95 1.08
CA VAL A 76 10.05 -5.26 1.59
C VAL A 76 8.98 -5.08 2.66
N ASN A 77 7.89 -5.82 2.53
CA ASN A 77 6.86 -5.89 3.57
C ASN A 77 6.86 -7.28 4.20
N GLN A 78 6.72 -7.32 5.52
CA GLN A 78 6.73 -8.53 6.33
C GLN A 78 5.51 -8.54 7.25
N LEU A 79 4.69 -9.57 7.12
CA LEU A 79 3.63 -9.89 8.08
C LEU A 79 4.27 -10.37 9.37
N LEU A 80 4.07 -9.65 10.46
CA LEU A 80 4.52 -10.06 11.80
C LEU A 80 3.51 -11.00 12.46
N LYS A 81 2.23 -10.67 12.34
CA LYS A 81 1.16 -11.42 12.97
C LYS A 81 -0.11 -11.34 12.15
N ARG A 82 -0.82 -12.47 12.06
CA ARG A 82 -2.17 -12.57 11.56
C ARG A 82 -3.02 -13.30 12.59
N TRP A 83 -4.16 -12.71 12.90
CA TRP A 83 -5.27 -13.39 13.58
C TRP A 83 -6.32 -13.65 12.51
N ASN A 84 -6.72 -14.91 12.37
CA ASN A 84 -7.70 -15.32 11.38
C ASN A 84 -8.76 -16.18 12.06
N THR A 85 -10.01 -15.71 11.98
CA THR A 85 -11.20 -16.37 12.54
C THR A 85 -12.22 -16.56 11.43
N GLU A 86 -13.28 -17.32 11.67
CA GLU A 86 -14.33 -17.56 10.67
C GLU A 86 -14.99 -16.25 10.18
N ASP A 87 -15.12 -15.26 11.05
CA ASP A 87 -15.83 -14.01 10.76
C ASP A 87 -14.95 -12.76 10.63
N SER A 88 -13.64 -12.85 10.95
CA SER A 88 -12.76 -11.68 10.95
C SER A 88 -11.29 -12.03 10.78
N GLN A 89 -10.52 -11.07 10.28
CA GLN A 89 -9.08 -11.12 10.16
C GLN A 89 -8.45 -9.83 10.71
N ALA A 90 -7.28 -9.95 11.32
CA ALA A 90 -6.45 -8.81 11.73
C ALA A 90 -4.99 -9.07 11.36
N ASN A 91 -4.26 -8.03 10.95
CA ASN A 91 -2.84 -8.15 10.64
C ASN A 91 -1.99 -7.05 11.25
N ILE A 92 -0.73 -7.38 11.50
CA ILE A 92 0.35 -6.41 11.75
C ILE A 92 1.43 -6.67 10.71
N VAL A 93 1.76 -5.64 9.94
CA VAL A 93 2.78 -5.66 8.89
C VAL A 93 3.81 -4.59 9.18
N ILE A 94 5.08 -4.92 9.00
CA ILE A 94 6.16 -3.93 8.95
C ILE A 94 6.70 -3.84 7.54
N GLY A 95 7.06 -2.63 7.13
CA GLY A 95 7.66 -2.34 5.85
C GLY A 95 8.99 -1.61 6.02
N GLY A 96 9.92 -1.89 5.12
CA GLY A 96 11.19 -1.20 5.06
C GLY A 96 11.66 -1.09 3.62
N GLY A 97 12.29 0.01 3.26
CA GLY A 97 12.78 0.20 1.90
C GLY A 97 13.94 1.15 1.81
N VAL A 98 14.66 1.04 0.70
CA VAL A 98 15.89 1.78 0.39
C VAL A 98 15.89 2.10 -1.09
N GLY A 99 16.40 3.29 -1.42
CA GLY A 99 16.57 3.72 -2.80
C GLY A 99 17.16 5.12 -2.89
N ARG A 100 16.65 5.92 -3.82
CA ARG A 100 17.15 7.28 -4.08
C ARG A 100 16.05 8.31 -3.86
N GLY A 101 16.44 9.50 -3.46
CA GLY A 101 15.48 10.59 -3.27
C GLY A 101 16.14 11.94 -3.37
N ARG A 102 15.28 12.96 -3.45
CA ARG A 102 15.67 14.35 -3.58
C ARG A 102 14.86 15.25 -2.67
N SER A 103 15.52 16.26 -2.14
CA SER A 103 14.90 17.36 -1.39
C SER A 103 15.71 18.62 -1.55
N GLY A 104 15.04 19.74 -1.87
CA GLY A 104 15.69 21.06 -1.93
C GLY A 104 16.90 21.11 -2.87
N GLY A 105 16.85 20.40 -4.01
CA GLY A 105 17.92 20.34 -5.01
C GLY A 105 19.09 19.41 -4.68
N ARG A 106 19.04 18.66 -3.56
CA ARG A 106 20.03 17.63 -3.23
C ARG A 106 19.46 16.25 -3.52
N GLU A 107 20.21 15.43 -4.24
CA GLU A 107 19.92 14.02 -4.49
C GLU A 107 20.82 13.13 -3.64
N GLY A 108 20.34 11.94 -3.29
CA GLY A 108 21.10 10.98 -2.49
C GLY A 108 20.28 9.75 -2.12
N TRP A 109 20.74 9.05 -1.08
CA TRP A 109 20.05 7.89 -0.54
C TRP A 109 18.71 8.29 0.10
N ALA A 110 17.71 7.46 -0.14
CA ALA A 110 16.42 7.53 0.52
C ALA A 110 16.08 6.19 1.17
N GLY A 111 15.21 6.24 2.17
CA GLY A 111 14.69 5.06 2.84
C GLY A 111 13.28 5.27 3.33
N THR A 112 12.62 4.17 3.66
CA THR A 112 11.29 4.17 4.25
C THR A 112 11.21 3.10 5.34
N ALA A 113 10.43 3.37 6.38
CA ALA A 113 10.04 2.39 7.38
C ALA A 113 8.56 2.59 7.70
N SER A 114 7.81 1.50 7.80
CA SER A 114 6.38 1.55 8.09
C SER A 114 5.92 0.46 9.05
N VAL A 115 4.84 0.76 9.75
CA VAL A 115 4.03 -0.20 10.50
C VAL A 115 2.59 -0.02 10.05
N LEU A 116 1.93 -1.11 9.73
CA LEU A 116 0.52 -1.16 9.36
C LEU A 116 -0.18 -2.15 10.27
N ALA A 117 -1.29 -1.73 10.86
CA ALA A 117 -2.23 -2.60 11.54
C ALA A 117 -3.61 -2.46 10.89
N ASP A 118 -4.23 -3.57 10.58
CA ASP A 118 -5.57 -3.61 10.00
C ASP A 118 -6.42 -4.67 10.68
N TRP A 119 -7.73 -4.44 10.62
CA TRP A 119 -8.75 -5.38 11.02
C TRP A 119 -9.92 -5.28 10.06
N GLU A 120 -10.46 -6.43 9.68
CA GLU A 120 -11.66 -6.54 8.89
C GLU A 120 -12.56 -7.67 9.38
N ASN A 121 -13.85 -7.47 9.16
CA ASN A 121 -14.85 -8.53 9.15
C ASN A 121 -15.71 -8.39 7.89
N ARG A 122 -16.77 -9.21 7.78
CA ARG A 122 -17.64 -9.19 6.60
C ARG A 122 -18.31 -7.85 6.29
N ARG A 123 -18.31 -6.90 7.23
CA ARG A 123 -19.02 -5.61 7.10
C ARG A 123 -18.13 -4.39 7.25
N TRP A 124 -17.02 -4.49 7.98
CA TRP A 124 -16.19 -3.37 8.38
C TRP A 124 -14.74 -3.66 8.09
N HIS A 125 -14.01 -2.62 7.70
CA HIS A 125 -12.56 -2.64 7.59
C HIS A 125 -12.01 -1.37 8.21
N ILE A 126 -10.95 -1.49 9.01
CA ILE A 126 -10.18 -0.37 9.54
C ILE A 126 -8.70 -0.67 9.36
N MET A 127 -7.94 0.34 8.93
CA MET A 127 -6.51 0.25 8.77
C MET A 127 -5.85 1.51 9.28
N LEU A 128 -4.79 1.33 10.06
CA LEU A 128 -3.89 2.37 10.52
C LEU A 128 -2.50 2.05 9.98
N GLN A 129 -1.86 3.03 9.38
CA GLN A 129 -0.48 2.93 8.93
C GLN A 129 0.31 4.17 9.35
N GLU A 130 1.46 3.93 9.95
CA GLU A 130 2.49 4.94 10.15
C GLU A 130 3.66 4.64 9.23
N GLN A 131 4.16 5.64 8.52
CA GLN A 131 5.28 5.51 7.61
C GLN A 131 6.19 6.72 7.69
N VAL A 132 7.48 6.48 7.87
CA VAL A 132 8.51 7.52 7.80
C VAL A 132 9.31 7.36 6.51
N VAL A 133 9.46 8.44 5.77
CA VAL A 133 10.29 8.53 4.57
C VAL A 133 11.49 9.42 4.87
N PHE A 134 12.68 8.93 4.59
CA PHE A 134 13.95 9.63 4.76
C PHE A 134 14.51 9.97 3.38
N VAL A 135 14.93 11.21 3.20
CA VAL A 135 15.61 11.71 1.99
C VAL A 135 16.77 12.62 2.42
N PRO A 136 17.66 13.04 1.51
CA PRO A 136 18.71 13.99 1.87
C PRO A 136 18.14 15.25 2.53
N SER A 137 18.65 15.61 3.71
CA SER A 137 18.25 16.83 4.45
C SER A 137 16.78 16.92 4.88
N ALA A 138 15.97 15.86 4.75
CA ALA A 138 14.57 15.89 5.20
C ALA A 138 14.03 14.50 5.57
N SER A 139 13.04 14.49 6.46
CA SER A 139 12.19 13.32 6.72
C SER A 139 10.73 13.73 6.75
N ARG A 140 9.84 12.77 6.47
CA ARG A 140 8.39 12.97 6.51
C ARG A 140 7.74 11.77 7.18
N LEU A 141 6.87 12.05 8.16
CA LEU A 141 5.95 11.08 8.73
C LEU A 141 4.62 11.18 7.97
N VAL A 142 4.08 10.04 7.60
CA VAL A 142 2.76 9.88 6.98
C VAL A 142 1.96 8.95 7.86
N SER A 143 0.83 9.46 8.35
CA SER A 143 -0.13 8.72 9.14
C SER A 143 -1.39 8.56 8.30
N THR A 144 -1.75 7.32 8.00
CA THR A 144 -2.91 6.97 7.18
C THR A 144 -3.91 6.21 8.05
N LEU A 145 -5.12 6.73 8.15
CA LEU A 145 -6.26 6.06 8.74
C LEU A 145 -7.31 5.83 7.65
N MET A 146 -7.70 4.58 7.44
CA MET A 146 -8.68 4.18 6.46
C MET A 146 -9.79 3.39 7.14
N GLY A 147 -11.03 3.69 6.80
CA GLY A 147 -12.21 2.95 7.21
C GLY A 147 -13.03 2.56 5.99
N GLY A 148 -13.54 1.34 5.98
CA GLY A 148 -14.41 0.80 4.94
C GLY A 148 -15.63 0.13 5.54
N TRP A 149 -16.72 0.13 4.78
CA TRP A 149 -17.98 -0.53 5.14
C TRP A 149 -18.57 -1.20 3.90
N ALA A 150 -19.03 -2.44 4.06
CA ALA A 150 -19.77 -3.18 3.06
C ALA A 150 -21.29 -3.12 3.35
N PRO A 151 -22.10 -2.46 2.49
CA PRO A 151 -23.55 -2.37 2.69
C PRO A 151 -24.26 -3.72 2.56
N TRP A 152 -23.72 -4.58 1.68
CA TRP A 152 -24.25 -5.92 1.38
C TRP A 152 -23.22 -6.98 1.74
N LEU A 153 -23.68 -8.06 2.34
CA LEU A 153 -22.86 -9.23 2.62
C LEU A 153 -22.94 -10.15 1.40
N ALA A 154 -21.80 -10.48 0.79
CA ALA A 154 -21.76 -11.56 -0.19
C ALA A 154 -22.05 -12.89 0.53
N GLU A 155 -22.88 -13.73 -0.07
CA GLU A 155 -23.10 -15.12 0.37
C GLU A 155 -21.87 -15.96 0.05
N TYR A 156 -21.53 -16.89 0.94
CA TYR A 156 -20.27 -17.65 0.88
C TYR A 156 -20.24 -18.65 -0.29
N ASP A 157 -21.42 -19.02 -0.81
CA ASP A 157 -21.60 -20.19 -1.66
C ASP A 157 -21.64 -19.89 -3.17
N GLU A 158 -21.55 -18.64 -3.61
CA GLU A 158 -21.68 -18.34 -5.04
C GLU A 158 -20.38 -18.52 -5.85
N TRP A 159 -19.18 -18.60 -5.25
CA TRP A 159 -17.89 -18.56 -6.00
C TRP A 159 -16.88 -19.67 -5.64
N ALA A 160 -17.35 -20.89 -5.31
CA ALA A 160 -16.48 -22.07 -5.14
C ALA A 160 -16.19 -22.78 -6.48
#